data_AF-A0A932YYZ6-F1
#
_entry.id   AF-A0A932YYZ6-F1
#
_cell.length_a   1.000
_cell.length_b   1.000
_cell.length_c   1.000
_cell.angle_alpha   90.00
_cell.angle_beta   90.00
_cell.angle_gamma   90.00
#
_symmetry.space_group_name_H-M   'P 1'
#
loop_
_entity.id
_entity.type
_entity.pdbx_description
1 polymer ?
#
loop_
_entity_poly.entity_id
_entity_poly.type
_entity_poly.pdbx_seq_one_letter_code
_entity_poly.pdbx_strand_id
1 'polypeptide(L)'
;MFATPSSIPRREREDLLAHVLGRPREWMLAHLEAPIHPARVARYRRLVARLTSGEPLPHLLGEQWFYGRPFRVTRDVLIPRP
;
A
#
# COMPACT_ATOMS: atom_id res chain seq x y z
N MET A 1 -18.53 11.25 -6.65
CA MET A 1 -17.57 11.07 -7.76
C MET A 1 -16.16 11.18 -7.17
N PHE A 2 -15.48 10.06 -6.89
CA PHE A 2 -14.15 10.11 -6.28
C PHE A 2 -13.12 10.52 -7.33
N ALA A 3 -12.80 11.81 -7.40
CA ALA A 3 -11.63 12.29 -8.12
C ALA A 3 -10.40 11.63 -7.49
N THR A 4 -9.81 10.67 -8.20
CA THR A 4 -8.53 10.10 -7.77
C THR A 4 -7.47 11.07 -8.29
N PRO A 5 -6.71 11.79 -7.46
CA PRO A 5 -5.59 12.55 -7.96
C PRO A 5 -4.67 11.57 -8.69
N SER A 6 -4.42 11.84 -9.96
CA SER A 6 -3.67 11.00 -10.91
C SER A 6 -2.17 10.92 -10.59
N SER A 7 -1.76 11.19 -9.34
CA SER A 7 -0.36 11.31 -8.92
C SER A 7 0.25 10.02 -8.38
N ILE A 8 -0.56 9.06 -7.91
CA ILE A 8 -0.06 7.80 -7.34
C ILE A 8 -0.11 6.68 -8.40
N PRO A 9 1.03 6.04 -8.73
CA PRO A 9 1.07 4.91 -9.64
C PRO A 9 0.07 3.82 -9.23
N ARG A 10 -0.57 3.19 -10.23
CA ARG A 10 -1.53 2.09 -9.99
C ARG A 10 -0.93 1.00 -9.08
N ARG A 11 0.34 0.68 -9.29
CA ARG A 11 1.09 -0.32 -8.53
C ARG A 11 1.08 -0.04 -7.02
N GLU A 12 1.31 1.20 -6.61
CA GLU A 12 1.38 1.58 -5.20
C GLU A 12 -0.01 1.59 -4.55
N ARG A 13 -1.04 1.99 -5.30
CA ARG A 13 -2.45 1.87 -4.85
C ARG A 13 -2.82 0.42 -4.57
N GLU A 14 -2.43 -0.49 -5.46
CA GLU A 14 -2.65 -1.92 -5.28
C GLU A 14 -1.85 -2.49 -4.09
N ASP A 15 -0.62 -2.05 -3.87
CA ASP A 15 0.18 -2.45 -2.69
C ASP A 15 -0.45 -2.01 -1.38
N LEU A 16 -0.90 -0.75 -1.29
CA LEU A 16 -1.60 -0.25 -0.12
C LEU A 16 -2.89 -1.02 0.14
N LEU A 17 -3.64 -1.35 -0.91
CA LEU A 17 -4.88 -2.11 -0.77
C LEU A 17 -4.61 -3.56 -0.32
N ALA A 18 -3.65 -4.23 -0.95
CA ALA A 18 -3.19 -5.56 -0.55
C ALA A 18 -2.77 -5.60 0.94
N HIS A 19 -1.99 -4.60 1.37
CA HIS A 19 -1.57 -4.43 2.76
C HIS A 19 -2.74 -4.18 3.73
N VAL A 20 -3.78 -3.46 3.29
CA VAL A 20 -4.99 -3.23 4.11
C VAL A 20 -5.86 -4.47 4.23
N LEU A 21 -5.95 -5.25 3.15
CA LEU A 21 -6.73 -6.47 3.10
C LEU A 21 -6.02 -7.67 3.75
N GLY A 22 -4.70 -7.62 3.88
CA GLY A 22 -3.88 -8.76 4.29
C GLY A 22 -3.93 -9.88 3.24
N ARG A 23 -4.02 -9.50 1.97
CA ARG A 23 -4.19 -10.42 0.84
C ARG A 23 -3.26 -10.00 -0.30
N PRO A 24 -2.74 -10.96 -1.09
CA PRO A 24 -1.91 -10.66 -2.24
C PRO A 24 -2.76 -10.05 -3.36
N ARG A 25 -2.13 -9.43 -4.37
CA ARG A 25 -2.85 -8.69 -5.42
C ARG A 25 -3.73 -9.58 -6.28
N GLU A 26 -3.27 -10.80 -6.53
CA GLU A 26 -3.95 -11.86 -7.26
C GLU A 26 -5.30 -12.17 -6.61
N TRP A 27 -5.39 -12.12 -5.28
CA TRP A 27 -6.65 -12.30 -4.57
C TRP A 27 -7.66 -11.22 -4.94
N MET A 28 -7.23 -9.96 -5.10
CA MET A 28 -8.12 -8.86 -5.48
C MET A 28 -8.69 -9.05 -6.89
N LEU A 29 -7.87 -9.55 -7.83
CA LEU A 29 -8.32 -9.85 -9.20
C LEU A 29 -9.40 -10.94 -9.21
N ALA A 30 -9.29 -11.92 -8.31
CA ALA A 30 -10.27 -13.00 -8.18
C ALA A 30 -11.52 -12.61 -7.36
N HIS A 31 -11.48 -11.51 -6.59
CA HIS A 31 -12.52 -11.15 -5.61
C HIS A 31 -12.93 -9.68 -5.72
N LEU A 32 -13.17 -9.20 -6.93
CA LEU A 32 -13.51 -7.78 -7.19
C LEU A 32 -14.80 -7.32 -6.48
N GLU A 33 -15.73 -8.24 -6.23
CA GLU A 33 -17.02 -7.95 -5.58
C GLU A 33 -17.02 -8.22 -4.07
N ALA A 34 -15.88 -8.62 -3.49
CA ALA A 34 -15.83 -8.92 -2.07
C ALA A 34 -16.12 -7.66 -1.23
N PRO A 35 -17.05 -7.73 -0.26
CA PRO A 35 -17.37 -6.59 0.57
C PRO A 35 -16.17 -6.20 1.44
N ILE A 36 -15.87 -4.89 1.49
CA ILE A 36 -14.77 -4.34 2.29
C ILE A 36 -15.35 -3.65 3.53
N HIS A 37 -14.90 -4.10 4.71
CA HIS A 37 -15.31 -3.50 5.98
C HIS A 37 -14.96 -1.99 6.02
N PRO A 38 -15.85 -1.12 6.53
CA PRO A 38 -15.63 0.34 6.55
C PRO A 38 -14.31 0.77 7.21
N ALA A 39 -13.89 0.08 8.27
CA ALA A 39 -12.61 0.35 8.93
C ALA A 39 -11.39 0.15 8.00
N ARG A 40 -11.46 -0.82 7.07
CA ARG A 40 -10.40 -1.05 6.07
C ARG A 40 -10.40 0.07 5.03
N VAL A 41 -11.57 0.53 4.59
CA VAL A 41 -11.68 1.70 3.70
C VAL A 41 -11.07 2.94 4.35
N ALA A 42 -11.36 3.19 5.62
CA ALA A 42 -10.78 4.30 6.37
C ALA A 42 -9.25 4.17 6.49
N ARG A 43 -8.74 2.97 6.80
CA ARG A 43 -7.30 2.69 6.86
C ARG A 43 -6.62 2.94 5.52
N TYR A 44 -7.19 2.46 4.42
CA TYR A 44 -6.68 2.68 3.07
C TYR A 44 -6.60 4.17 2.72
N ARG A 45 -7.68 4.93 2.96
CA ARG A 45 -7.70 6.39 2.73
C ARG A 45 -6.61 7.12 3.52
N ARG A 46 -6.39 6.74 4.78
CA ARG A 46 -5.31 7.31 5.62
C ARG A 46 -3.92 7.01 5.04
N LEU A 47 -3.69 5.81 4.54
CA LEU A 47 -2.40 5.44 3.93
C LEU A 47 -2.18 6.20 2.61
N VAL A 48 -3.21 6.32 1.78
CA VAL A 48 -3.16 7.12 0.55
C VAL A 48 -2.81 8.58 0.87
N ALA A 49 -3.44 9.17 1.88
CA ALA A 49 -3.14 10.55 2.29
C ALA A 49 -1.66 10.74 2.69
N ARG A 50 -1.11 9.79 3.46
CA ARG A 50 0.31 9.80 3.86
C ARG A 50 1.26 9.61 2.66
N LEU A 51 0.91 8.75 1.72
CA LEU A 51 1.67 8.56 0.49
C LEU A 51 1.68 9.84 -0.35
N THR A 52 0.53 10.49 -0.51
CA THR A 52 0.43 11.77 -1.22
C THR A 52 1.13 12.93 -0.53
N SER A 53 1.35 12.86 0.79
CA SER A 53 2.15 13.84 1.53
C SER A 53 3.65 13.59 1.45
N GLY A 54 4.09 12.60 0.67
CA GLY A 54 5.51 12.28 0.46
C GLY A 54 6.08 11.24 1.41
N GLU A 55 5.27 10.56 2.23
CA GLU A 55 5.78 9.46 3.04
C GLU A 55 6.12 8.24 2.14
N PRO A 56 7.34 7.69 2.21
CA PRO A 56 7.74 6.59 1.35
C PRO A 56 6.86 5.34 1.52
N LEU A 57 6.48 4.70 0.42
CA LEU A 57 5.66 3.49 0.43
C LEU A 57 6.22 2.39 1.36
N PRO A 58 7.53 2.06 1.38
CA PRO A 58 8.06 1.06 2.31
C PRO A 58 7.82 1.37 3.80
N HIS A 59 7.78 2.65 4.19
CA HIS A 59 7.43 3.03 5.56
C HIS A 59 5.95 2.83 5.87
N LEU A 60 5.08 2.95 4.86
CA LEU A 60 3.65 2.69 4.99
C LEU A 60 3.35 1.19 5.07
N LEU A 61 4.08 0.38 4.30
CA LEU A 61 3.95 -1.07 4.27
C LEU A 61 4.68 -1.75 5.45
N GLY A 62 5.74 -1.13 5.96
CA GLY A 62 6.59 -1.65 7.02
C GLY A 62 7.66 -2.65 6.52
N GLU A 63 7.76 -2.83 5.21
CA GLU A 63 8.67 -3.78 4.57
C GLU A 63 9.12 -3.33 3.17
N GLN A 64 10.25 -3.88 2.72
CA GLN A 64 10.78 -3.71 1.36
C GLN A 64 11.49 -4.98 0.91
N TRP A 65 11.31 -5.36 -0.35
CA TRP A 65 12.08 -6.44 -0.96
C TRP A 65 13.44 -5.93 -1.45
N PHE A 66 14.50 -6.64 -1.08
CA PHE A 66 15.87 -6.33 -1.47
C PHE A 66 16.64 -7.63 -1.71
N TYR A 67 17.21 -7.79 -2.91
CA TYR A 67 17.86 -9.03 -3.37
C TYR A 67 17.08 -10.33 -3.04
N GLY A 68 15.78 -10.34 -3.34
CA GLY A 68 14.92 -11.51 -3.17
C GLY A 68 14.55 -11.83 -1.72
N ARG A 69 14.77 -10.91 -0.77
CA ARG A 69 14.40 -11.08 0.64
C ARG A 69 13.57 -9.90 1.14
N PRO A 70 12.55 -10.13 1.99
CA PRO A 70 11.83 -9.05 2.63
C PRO A 70 12.63 -8.54 3.85
N PHE A 71 12.73 -7.22 3.96
CA PHE A 71 13.33 -6.54 5.11
C PHE A 71 12.27 -5.68 5.79
N ARG A 72 12.26 -5.69 7.13
CA ARG A 72 11.44 -4.76 7.90
C ARG A 72 12.00 -3.35 7.74
N VAL A 73 11.14 -2.40 7.39
CA VAL A 73 11.50 -1.00 7.25
C VAL A 73 10.67 -0.18 8.23
N THR A 74 11.35 0.74 8.90
CA THR A 74 10.73 1.72 9.82
C THR A 74 11.14 3.11 9.39
N ARG A 75 10.56 4.14 10.00
CA ARG A 75 10.96 5.53 9.74
C ARG A 75 12.40 5.84 10.16
N ASP A 76 12.97 5.01 11.02
CA ASP A 76 14.30 5.21 11.63
C ASP A 76 15.44 4.61 10.80
N VAL A 77 15.14 3.98 9.65
CA VAL A 77 16.13 3.31 8.80
C VAL A 77 16.10 3.83 7.38
N LEU A 78 17.24 3.76 6.69
CA LEU A 78 17.30 3.99 5.25
C LEU A 78 16.59 2.86 4.51
N ILE A 79 15.84 3.23 3.47
CA ILE A 79 15.17 2.29 2.59
C ILE A 79 16.22 1.64 1.68
N PRO A 80 16.36 0.29 1.68
CA PRO A 80 17.30 -0.40 0.80
C PRO A 80 17.02 -0.08 -0.67
N ARG A 81 18.05 0.34 -1.41
CA ARG A 81 18.00 0.61 -2.86
C ARG A 81 18.86 -0.45 -3.57
N PRO A 82 18.36 -1.09 -4.65
CA PRO A 82 19.16 -1.98 -5.48
C PRO A 82 20.33 -1.27 -6.16
#